data_AF-A0AAE1PAU1-F1
#
_entry.id   AF-A0AAE1PAU1-F1
#
_cell.length_a   1.000
_cell.length_b   1.000
_cell.length_c   1.000
_cell.angle_alpha   90.00
_cell.angle_beta   90.00
_cell.angle_gamma   90.00
#
_symmetry.space_group_name_H-M   'P 1'
#
loop_
_entity.id
_entity.type
_entity.pdbx_description
1 polymer ?
#
loop_
_entity_poly.entity_id
_entity_poly.type
_entity_poly.pdbx_seq_one_letter_code
_entity_poly.pdbx_strand_id
1 'polypeptide(L)'
;MMSGMGTFLVYIWGSPVVDLNGNSIRDEFSDLPLFRQYFNRTLQGINDMNKMIQEPSREKLLPDPMQEPYIQPPYTLVLELRDILVHPEWTYETGWRFKKRPGVEFLLHHCAPPLFEIVIYTNEGGFTAYPIIDHLDPNGYVWYRLFKDSTRYVEGKHVKDLTCLNRDLNKVICIDWDDNAVSTSRNHLGLKRWDGNMEDQSLFELGFMLRTIAESEVSDVREVLDYYRSFDDPLAAFRENQRKAHEHELLLSQKTQAEKQYNKVATSWTPSFLRRR
;
A
#
# COMPACT_ATOMS: atom_id res chain seq x y z
N MET A 1 13.89 14.73 47.59
CA MET A 1 12.56 14.58 46.96
C MET A 1 12.57 13.62 45.76
N MET A 2 13.64 13.55 44.95
CA MET A 2 13.71 12.64 43.79
C MET A 2 13.74 11.13 44.13
N SER A 3 14.30 10.74 45.29
CA SER A 3 14.43 9.32 45.68
C SER A 3 13.08 8.64 45.99
N GLY A 4 12.15 9.34 46.63
CA GLY A 4 10.83 8.79 46.99
C GLY A 4 9.93 8.53 45.79
N MET A 5 10.07 9.33 44.73
CA MET A 5 9.30 9.18 43.50
C MET A 5 9.74 7.95 42.70
N GLY A 6 11.05 7.68 42.65
CA GLY A 6 11.59 6.46 42.03
C GLY A 6 11.14 5.18 42.74
N THR A 7 11.18 5.16 44.08
CA THR A 7 10.69 4.00 44.85
C THR A 7 9.19 3.76 44.69
N PHE A 8 8.41 4.83 44.57
CA PHE A 8 6.97 4.75 44.36
C PHE A 8 6.62 4.19 42.97
N LEU A 9 7.33 4.61 41.93
CA LEU A 9 7.15 4.09 40.57
C LEU A 9 7.46 2.59 40.47
N VAL A 10 8.58 2.15 41.07
CA VAL A 10 8.94 0.72 41.12
C VAL A 10 7.90 -0.10 41.90
N TYR A 11 7.33 0.46 42.96
CA TYR A 11 6.28 -0.21 43.72
C TYR A 11 5.00 -0.40 42.89
N ILE A 12 4.55 0.65 42.20
CA ILE A 12 3.33 0.59 41.38
C ILE A 12 3.54 -0.32 40.17
N TRP A 13 4.57 -0.07 39.37
CA TRP A 13 4.79 -0.78 38.10
C TRP A 13 5.37 -2.19 38.30
N GLY A 14 6.06 -2.43 39.42
CA GLY A 14 6.60 -3.74 39.78
C GLY A 14 5.67 -4.60 40.64
N SER A 15 4.46 -4.11 40.97
CA SER A 15 3.48 -4.89 41.73
C SER A 15 2.98 -6.10 40.92
N PRO A 16 2.73 -7.26 41.56
CA PRO A 16 2.21 -8.43 40.86
C PRO A 16 0.77 -8.19 40.42
N VAL A 17 0.42 -8.72 39.24
CA VAL A 17 -0.97 -8.70 38.76
C VAL A 17 -1.82 -9.59 39.68
N VAL A 18 -2.97 -9.07 40.09
CA VAL A 18 -3.92 -9.79 40.95
C VAL A 18 -5.08 -10.35 40.13
N ASP A 19 -5.54 -11.54 40.47
CA ASP A 19 -6.75 -12.12 39.90
C ASP A 19 -8.02 -11.44 40.45
N LEU A 20 -9.20 -11.84 39.94
CA LEU A 20 -10.50 -11.34 40.42
C LEU A 20 -10.75 -11.63 41.91
N ASN A 21 -10.01 -12.57 42.50
CA ASN A 21 -10.10 -12.98 43.90
C ASN A 21 -9.03 -12.30 44.79
N GLY A 22 -8.18 -11.43 44.23
CA GLY A 22 -7.11 -10.72 44.94
C GLY A 22 -5.81 -11.52 45.14
N ASN A 23 -5.68 -12.72 44.56
CA ASN A 23 -4.44 -13.50 44.62
C ASN A 23 -3.46 -13.05 43.55
N SER A 24 -2.17 -12.98 43.89
CA SER A 24 -1.12 -12.68 42.93
C SER A 24 -0.99 -13.82 41.91
N ILE A 25 -1.06 -13.45 40.63
CA ILE A 25 -0.81 -14.37 39.52
C ILE A 25 0.69 -14.70 39.49
N ARG A 26 1.01 -15.99 39.41
CA ARG A 26 2.40 -16.45 39.36
C ARG A 26 3.01 -16.12 37.99
N ASP A 27 4.17 -15.49 38.03
CA ASP A 27 4.95 -15.06 36.86
C ASP A 27 6.40 -15.57 36.92
N GLU A 28 7.17 -15.27 35.88
CA GLU A 28 8.58 -15.66 35.72
C GLU A 28 9.51 -15.10 36.82
N PHE A 29 9.06 -14.08 37.56
CA PHE A 29 9.83 -13.44 38.63
C PHE A 29 9.40 -13.88 40.03
N SER A 30 8.35 -14.69 40.15
CA SER A 30 7.76 -15.06 41.44
C SER A 30 8.72 -15.83 42.36
N ASP A 31 9.71 -16.52 41.79
CA ASP A 31 10.69 -17.30 42.54
C ASP A 31 11.92 -16.47 42.98
N LEU A 32 12.00 -15.18 42.60
CA LEU A 32 13.12 -14.29 42.95
C LEU A 32 12.88 -13.56 44.29
N PRO A 33 13.93 -12.99 44.93
CA PRO A 33 13.76 -12.13 46.10
C PRO A 33 12.88 -10.91 45.79
N LEU A 34 12.00 -10.50 46.73
CA LEU A 34 10.98 -9.45 46.54
C LEU A 34 11.51 -8.18 45.84
N PHE A 35 12.63 -7.62 46.30
CA PHE A 35 13.20 -6.43 45.67
C PHE A 35 13.58 -6.64 44.19
N ARG A 36 14.12 -7.81 43.84
CA ARG A 36 14.41 -8.17 42.44
C ARG A 36 13.14 -8.41 41.64
N GLN A 37 12.08 -8.96 42.24
CA GLN A 37 10.80 -9.14 41.55
C GLN A 37 10.25 -7.80 41.06
N TYR A 38 10.12 -6.83 41.97
CA TYR A 38 9.57 -5.51 41.65
C TYR A 38 10.43 -4.76 40.63
N PHE A 39 11.76 -4.82 40.78
CA PHE A 39 12.67 -4.16 39.85
C PHE A 39 12.62 -4.78 38.44
N ASN A 40 12.68 -6.12 38.34
CA ASN A 40 12.64 -6.82 37.06
C ASN A 40 11.29 -6.64 36.36
N ARG A 41 10.16 -6.70 37.10
CA ARG A 41 8.83 -6.39 36.57
C ARG A 41 8.73 -4.96 36.07
N THR A 42 9.33 -4.00 36.80
CA THR A 42 9.36 -2.59 36.34
C THR A 42 10.14 -2.46 35.03
N LEU A 43 11.31 -3.10 34.92
CA LEU A 43 12.10 -3.10 33.69
C LEU A 43 11.38 -3.78 32.53
N GLN A 44 10.71 -4.91 32.78
CA GLN A 44 9.88 -5.57 31.80
C GLN A 44 8.71 -4.68 31.37
N GLY A 45 7.99 -4.06 32.30
CA GLY A 45 6.90 -3.15 31.99
C GLY A 45 7.35 -1.96 31.14
N ILE A 46 8.55 -1.42 31.40
CA ILE A 46 9.16 -0.39 30.54
C ILE A 46 9.43 -0.95 29.13
N ASN A 47 9.98 -2.16 29.04
CA ASN A 47 10.25 -2.82 27.76
C ASN A 47 8.96 -3.11 26.98
N ASP A 48 7.93 -3.61 27.65
CA ASP A 48 6.63 -3.94 27.06
C ASP A 48 5.89 -2.68 26.63
N MET A 49 5.98 -1.60 27.40
CA MET A 49 5.47 -0.29 27.00
C MET A 49 6.19 0.23 25.75
N ASN A 50 7.53 0.12 25.70
CA ASN A 50 8.30 0.49 24.52
C ASN A 50 7.90 -0.35 23.30
N LYS A 51 7.74 -1.66 23.46
CA LYS A 51 7.25 -2.54 22.39
C LYS A 51 5.86 -2.16 21.93
N MET A 52 4.93 -1.93 22.84
CA MET A 52 3.56 -1.50 22.51
C MET A 52 3.53 -0.17 21.74
N ILE A 53 4.48 0.73 21.98
CA ILE A 53 4.61 1.99 21.24
C ILE A 53 5.24 1.77 19.85
N GLN A 54 6.19 0.84 19.74
CA GLN A 54 7.00 0.65 18.54
C GLN A 54 6.43 -0.37 17.55
N GLU A 55 5.89 -1.47 18.05
CA GLU A 55 5.41 -2.59 17.26
C GLU A 55 3.99 -2.34 16.76
N PRO A 56 3.65 -2.84 15.56
CA PRO A 56 2.29 -2.73 15.05
C PRO A 56 1.32 -3.48 15.96
N SER A 57 0.04 -3.08 15.93
CA SER A 57 -1.00 -3.67 16.80
C SER A 57 -1.21 -5.18 16.61
N ARG A 58 -0.74 -5.76 15.50
CA ARG A 58 -0.82 -7.19 15.17
C ARG A 58 0.39 -7.66 14.37
N GLU A 59 0.78 -8.92 14.55
CA GLU A 59 1.84 -9.55 13.74
C GLU A 59 1.42 -9.73 12.28
N LYS A 60 0.20 -10.22 12.06
CA LYS A 60 -0.46 -10.28 10.75
C LYS A 60 -1.50 -9.18 10.65
N LEU A 61 -1.31 -8.25 9.72
CA LEU A 61 -2.21 -7.11 9.52
C LEU A 61 -3.47 -7.52 8.76
N LEU A 62 -3.35 -8.44 7.79
CA LEU A 62 -4.47 -8.98 7.02
C LEU A 62 -4.73 -10.46 7.34
N PRO A 63 -5.99 -10.92 7.25
CA PRO A 63 -6.30 -12.34 7.39
C PRO A 63 -5.66 -13.17 6.28
N ASP A 64 -5.64 -14.49 6.48
CA ASP A 64 -5.11 -15.42 5.49
C ASP A 64 -5.92 -15.32 4.16
N PRO A 65 -5.27 -15.54 3.00
CA PRO A 65 -5.93 -15.52 1.71
C PRO A 65 -7.13 -16.46 1.64
N MET A 66 -8.15 -16.08 0.85
CA MET A 66 -9.34 -16.90 0.67
C MET A 66 -8.98 -18.20 -0.09
N GLN A 67 -9.56 -19.30 0.36
CA GLN A 67 -9.42 -20.60 -0.29
C GLN A 67 -10.53 -20.79 -1.35
N GLU A 68 -10.25 -21.63 -2.34
CA GLU A 68 -11.23 -22.08 -3.32
C GLU A 68 -12.48 -22.63 -2.61
N PRO A 69 -13.72 -22.20 -2.96
CA PRO A 69 -14.16 -21.62 -4.23
C PRO A 69 -14.16 -20.07 -4.33
N TYR A 70 -13.72 -19.36 -3.29
CA TYR A 70 -13.75 -17.90 -3.30
C TYR A 70 -12.52 -17.33 -4.02
N ILE A 71 -12.75 -16.49 -5.03
CA ILE A 71 -11.68 -15.90 -5.83
C ILE A 71 -11.23 -14.60 -5.17
N GLN A 72 -9.96 -14.55 -4.77
CA GLN A 72 -9.30 -13.33 -4.31
C GLN A 72 -8.53 -12.69 -5.48
N PRO A 73 -8.46 -11.35 -5.56
CA PRO A 73 -7.62 -10.69 -6.54
C PRO A 73 -6.15 -11.13 -6.44
N PRO A 74 -5.44 -11.28 -7.57
CA PRO A 74 -4.07 -11.80 -7.58
C PRO A 74 -3.01 -10.79 -7.11
N TYR A 75 -3.31 -9.49 -7.12
CA TYR A 75 -2.43 -8.42 -6.66
C TYR A 75 -3.03 -7.69 -5.45
N THR A 76 -2.18 -7.15 -4.59
CA THR A 76 -2.60 -6.28 -3.47
C THR A 76 -2.10 -4.87 -3.73
N LEU A 77 -3.01 -3.89 -3.74
CA LEU A 77 -2.71 -2.47 -3.90
C LEU A 77 -2.85 -1.77 -2.56
N VAL A 78 -1.74 -1.31 -2.01
CA VAL A 78 -1.68 -0.53 -0.78
C VAL A 78 -1.63 0.95 -1.14
N LEU A 79 -2.58 1.74 -0.64
CA LEU A 79 -2.66 3.19 -0.91
C LEU A 79 -2.54 3.99 0.38
N GLU A 80 -1.69 5.01 0.40
CA GLU A 80 -1.79 6.09 1.38
C GLU A 80 -3.06 6.93 1.12
N LEU A 81 -3.69 7.40 2.19
CA LEU A 81 -4.86 8.26 2.16
C LEU A 81 -4.47 9.73 1.99
N ARG A 82 -3.63 10.25 2.89
CA ARG A 82 -3.30 11.68 2.96
C ARG A 82 -2.30 12.07 1.87
N ASP A 83 -2.61 13.15 1.16
CA ASP A 83 -1.84 13.76 0.07
C ASP A 83 -1.61 12.84 -1.14
N ILE A 84 -2.24 11.66 -1.17
CA ILE A 84 -2.39 10.79 -2.35
C ILE A 84 -3.85 10.81 -2.83
N LEU A 85 -4.81 10.49 -1.96
CA LEU A 85 -6.23 10.43 -2.31
C LEU A 85 -7.01 11.66 -1.84
N VAL A 86 -6.66 12.19 -0.66
CA VAL A 86 -7.30 13.37 -0.06
C VAL A 86 -6.27 14.34 0.48
N HIS A 87 -6.58 15.63 0.48
CA HIS A 87 -5.71 16.67 1.03
C HIS A 87 -6.44 17.44 2.15
N PRO A 88 -5.85 17.56 3.35
CA PRO A 88 -6.44 18.37 4.41
C PRO A 88 -6.26 19.86 4.08
N GLU A 89 -7.38 20.59 4.06
CA GLU A 89 -7.42 22.03 3.86
C GLU A 89 -8.05 22.68 5.10
N TRP A 90 -7.50 23.81 5.53
CA TRP A 90 -8.07 24.61 6.61
C TRP A 90 -8.46 25.99 6.10
N THR A 91 -9.69 26.40 6.40
CA THR A 91 -10.16 27.76 6.14
C THR A 91 -10.86 28.36 7.36
N TYR A 92 -10.86 29.69 7.49
CA TYR A 92 -11.52 30.38 8.61
C TYR A 92 -13.02 30.11 8.69
N GLU A 93 -13.67 29.95 7.54
CA GLU A 93 -15.12 29.75 7.46
C GLU A 93 -15.53 28.32 7.83
N THR A 94 -14.66 27.34 7.55
CA THR A 94 -15.07 25.93 7.53
C THR A 94 -14.27 25.03 8.44
N GLY A 95 -13.15 25.53 8.99
CA GLY A 95 -12.20 24.75 9.76
C GLY A 95 -11.48 23.72 8.90
N TRP A 96 -11.14 22.58 9.51
CA TRP A 96 -10.50 21.46 8.82
C TRP A 96 -11.49 20.72 7.94
N ARG A 97 -11.16 20.59 6.65
CA ARG A 97 -11.88 19.77 5.67
C ARG A 97 -10.90 18.96 4.85
N PHE A 98 -11.40 17.92 4.20
CA PHE A 98 -10.62 17.11 3.27
C PHE A 98 -11.12 17.34 1.86
N LYS A 99 -10.22 17.73 0.98
CA LYS A 99 -10.46 17.84 -0.46
C LYS A 99 -10.22 16.47 -1.09
N LYS A 100 -11.14 16.02 -1.94
CA LYS A 100 -11.00 14.78 -2.71
C LYS A 100 -10.15 15.03 -3.95
N ARG A 101 -9.12 14.22 -4.19
CA ARG A 101 -8.29 14.33 -5.41
C ARG A 101 -9.12 13.95 -6.65
N PRO A 102 -9.00 14.70 -7.76
CA PRO A 102 -9.60 14.29 -9.02
C PRO A 102 -9.13 12.89 -9.43
N GLY A 103 -10.05 12.05 -9.88
CA GLY A 103 -9.72 10.70 -10.35
C GLY A 103 -9.64 9.61 -9.27
N VAL A 104 -9.90 9.89 -7.99
CA VAL A 104 -9.93 8.83 -6.96
C VAL A 104 -10.97 7.76 -7.28
N GLU A 105 -12.19 8.15 -7.63
CA GLU A 105 -13.26 7.20 -7.98
C GLU A 105 -12.87 6.36 -9.20
N PHE A 106 -12.23 6.99 -10.19
CA PHE A 106 -11.71 6.31 -11.37
C PHE A 106 -10.64 5.28 -10.99
N LEU A 107 -9.67 5.67 -10.17
CA LEU A 107 -8.58 4.80 -9.70
C LEU A 107 -9.14 3.58 -8.95
N LEU A 108 -10.01 3.82 -7.97
CA LEU A 108 -10.62 2.75 -7.17
C LEU A 108 -11.41 1.80 -8.05
N HIS A 109 -12.21 2.32 -8.98
CA HIS A 109 -12.98 1.51 -9.92
C HIS A 109 -12.08 0.70 -10.88
N HIS A 110 -11.02 1.31 -11.42
CA HIS A 110 -10.12 0.65 -12.38
C HIS A 110 -9.22 -0.40 -11.73
N CYS A 111 -8.91 -0.23 -10.44
CA CYS A 111 -8.12 -1.19 -9.68
C CYS A 111 -8.98 -2.19 -8.90
N ALA A 112 -10.30 -2.00 -8.87
CA ALA A 112 -11.22 -2.87 -8.13
C ALA A 112 -11.07 -4.35 -8.53
N PRO A 113 -11.57 -5.27 -7.71
CA PRO A 113 -11.66 -6.68 -8.08
C PRO A 113 -12.31 -6.87 -9.46
N PRO A 114 -11.76 -7.76 -10.30
CA PRO A 114 -10.90 -8.88 -9.94
C PRO A 114 -9.38 -8.59 -9.95
N LEU A 115 -8.92 -7.36 -10.21
CA LEU A 115 -7.50 -7.08 -10.44
C LEU A 115 -6.69 -6.91 -9.16
N PHE A 116 -7.11 -5.99 -8.27
CA PHE A 116 -6.43 -5.74 -7.01
C PHE A 116 -7.35 -5.92 -5.80
N GLU A 117 -6.75 -6.42 -4.74
CA GLU A 117 -7.23 -6.27 -3.37
C GLU A 117 -6.74 -4.91 -2.87
N ILE A 118 -7.66 -3.94 -2.78
CA ILE A 118 -7.32 -2.57 -2.38
C ILE A 118 -7.29 -2.47 -0.86
N VAL A 119 -6.15 -2.00 -0.33
CA VAL A 119 -5.90 -1.77 1.09
C VAL A 119 -5.53 -0.32 1.30
N ILE A 120 -6.30 0.42 2.10
CA ILE A 120 -5.87 1.74 2.55
C ILE A 120 -4.95 1.54 3.75
N TYR A 121 -3.70 1.98 3.65
CA TYR A 121 -2.74 1.93 4.74
C TYR A 121 -2.18 3.33 4.98
N THR A 122 -2.65 3.98 6.04
CA THR A 122 -2.35 5.39 6.35
C THR A 122 -1.69 5.57 7.71
N ASN A 123 -0.85 6.60 7.82
CA ASN A 123 -0.29 7.06 9.09
C ASN A 123 -1.28 7.91 9.91
N GLU A 124 -2.48 8.16 9.38
CA GLU A 124 -3.57 8.85 10.10
C GLU A 124 -4.24 7.94 11.14
N GLY A 125 -4.81 8.55 12.18
CA GLY A 125 -5.56 7.83 13.20
C GLY A 125 -6.89 7.30 12.65
N GLY A 126 -7.30 6.11 13.09
CA GLY A 126 -8.56 5.50 12.63
C GLY A 126 -9.79 6.39 12.84
N PHE A 127 -9.84 7.15 13.94
CA PHE A 127 -10.96 8.06 14.24
C PHE A 127 -11.18 9.13 13.16
N THR A 128 -10.11 9.65 12.56
CA THR A 128 -10.19 10.67 11.52
C THR A 128 -10.31 10.06 10.13
N ALA A 129 -9.53 9.03 9.84
CA ALA A 129 -9.44 8.42 8.51
C ALA A 129 -10.67 7.58 8.13
N TYR A 130 -11.27 6.87 9.10
CA TYR A 130 -12.38 5.95 8.83
C TYR A 130 -13.58 6.61 8.14
N PRO A 131 -14.18 7.71 8.66
CA PRO A 131 -15.30 8.36 8.00
C PRO A 131 -14.92 8.94 6.62
N ILE A 132 -13.67 9.34 6.42
CA ILE A 132 -13.20 9.87 5.13
C ILE A 132 -13.22 8.75 4.08
N ILE A 133 -12.70 7.57 4.43
CA ILE A 133 -12.69 6.41 3.54
C ILE A 133 -14.12 5.98 3.17
N ASP A 134 -15.06 5.98 4.12
CA ASP A 134 -16.47 5.65 3.85
C ASP A 134 -17.12 6.60 2.84
N HIS A 135 -16.79 7.90 2.88
CA HIS A 135 -17.29 8.87 1.90
C HIS A 135 -16.56 8.79 0.56
N LEU A 136 -15.30 8.35 0.56
CA LEU A 136 -14.46 8.24 -0.62
C LEU A 136 -14.83 7.02 -1.49
N ASP A 137 -15.24 5.93 -0.84
CA ASP A 137 -15.56 4.65 -1.47
C ASP A 137 -16.99 4.19 -1.16
N PRO A 138 -18.02 4.86 -1.72
CA PRO A 138 -19.41 4.49 -1.51
C PRO A 138 -19.78 3.13 -2.12
N ASN A 139 -18.96 2.61 -3.05
CA ASN A 139 -19.18 1.34 -3.74
C ASN A 139 -18.52 0.15 -3.04
N GLY A 140 -17.67 0.39 -2.02
CA GLY A 140 -17.03 -0.67 -1.25
C GLY A 140 -15.93 -1.43 -2.01
N TYR A 141 -15.12 -0.74 -2.81
CA TYR A 141 -13.94 -1.32 -3.47
C TYR A 141 -12.76 -1.60 -2.52
N VAL A 142 -12.66 -0.89 -1.41
CA VAL A 142 -11.60 -1.06 -0.39
C VAL A 142 -11.91 -2.25 0.51
N TRP A 143 -11.00 -3.23 0.55
CA TRP A 143 -11.15 -4.45 1.34
C TRP A 143 -10.75 -4.25 2.80
N TYR A 144 -9.59 -3.63 3.01
CA TYR A 144 -9.00 -3.48 4.33
C TYR A 144 -8.52 -2.05 4.56
N ARG A 145 -8.56 -1.64 5.84
CA ARG A 145 -8.19 -0.31 6.31
C ARG A 145 -7.22 -0.49 7.46
N LEU A 146 -5.99 -0.03 7.26
CA LEU A 146 -4.90 -0.05 8.21
C LEU A 146 -4.55 1.39 8.56
N PHE A 147 -4.45 1.69 9.85
CA PHE A 147 -4.24 3.04 10.37
C PHE A 147 -2.90 3.13 11.09
N LYS A 148 -2.65 4.26 11.74
CA LYS A 148 -1.43 4.54 12.49
C LYS A 148 -1.03 3.44 13.49
N ASP A 149 -1.99 2.77 14.12
CA ASP A 149 -1.74 1.67 15.07
C ASP A 149 -1.16 0.41 14.40
N SER A 150 -1.35 0.26 13.09
CA SER A 150 -0.80 -0.85 12.31
C SER A 150 0.63 -0.59 11.83
N THR A 151 1.16 0.61 12.03
CA THR A 151 2.51 1.01 11.61
C THR A 151 3.54 0.74 12.70
N ARG A 152 4.81 0.59 12.30
CA ARG A 152 5.94 0.48 13.23
C ARG A 152 6.49 1.87 13.52
N TYR A 153 6.69 2.22 14.79
CA TYR A 153 7.32 3.48 15.17
C TYR A 153 8.84 3.28 15.34
N VAL A 154 9.62 3.82 14.40
CA VAL A 154 11.08 3.67 14.35
C VAL A 154 11.71 5.06 14.23
N GLU A 155 12.66 5.39 15.10
CA GLU A 155 13.43 6.65 15.05
C GLU A 155 12.57 7.93 14.93
N GLY A 156 11.43 7.94 15.60
CA GLY A 156 10.54 9.10 15.59
C GLY A 156 9.55 9.15 14.42
N LYS A 157 9.58 8.16 13.52
CA LYS A 157 8.72 8.08 12.32
C LYS A 157 7.86 6.82 12.31
N HIS A 158 6.70 6.92 11.68
CA HIS A 158 5.84 5.78 11.41
C HIS A 158 6.20 5.16 10.07
N VAL A 159 6.56 3.88 10.08
CA VAL A 159 6.96 3.09 8.92
C VAL A 159 5.96 1.96 8.72
N LYS A 160 5.49 1.81 7.48
CA LYS A 160 4.59 0.76 7.03
C LYS A 160 5.41 -0.49 6.75
N ASP A 161 5.26 -1.47 7.63
CA ASP A 161 5.88 -2.77 7.46
C ASP A 161 5.03 -3.66 6.54
N LEU A 162 5.45 -3.84 5.29
CA LEU A 162 4.72 -4.66 4.32
C LEU A 162 4.90 -6.15 4.59
N THR A 163 5.94 -6.55 5.34
CA THR A 163 6.17 -7.95 5.69
C THR A 163 5.08 -8.48 6.61
N CYS A 164 4.48 -7.60 7.42
CA CYS A 164 3.34 -7.91 8.29
C CYS A 164 2.00 -7.98 7.53
N LEU A 165 1.95 -7.65 6.24
CA LEU A 165 0.70 -7.60 5.46
C LEU A 165 0.09 -8.98 5.20
N ASN A 166 0.85 -10.07 5.39
CA ASN A 166 0.41 -11.44 5.10
C ASN A 166 0.02 -11.66 3.62
N ARG A 167 0.81 -11.08 2.70
CA ARG A 167 0.67 -11.19 1.24
C ARG A 167 2.03 -11.42 0.59
N ASP A 168 2.05 -12.02 -0.59
CA ASP A 168 3.29 -12.19 -1.36
C ASP A 168 3.78 -10.82 -1.87
N LEU A 169 4.97 -10.42 -1.43
CA LEU A 169 5.59 -9.16 -1.84
C LEU A 169 5.86 -9.10 -3.35
N ASN A 170 5.91 -10.21 -4.08
CA ASN A 170 6.01 -10.18 -5.55
C ASN A 170 4.74 -9.60 -6.21
N LYS A 171 3.63 -9.52 -5.46
CA LYS A 171 2.31 -9.10 -5.93
C LYS A 171 1.75 -7.89 -5.17
N VAL A 172 2.56 -7.26 -4.31
CA VAL A 172 2.16 -6.09 -3.51
C VAL A 172 2.75 -4.82 -4.13
N ILE A 173 1.90 -3.82 -4.37
CA ILE A 173 2.32 -2.48 -4.80
C ILE A 173 1.85 -1.48 -3.74
N CYS A 174 2.77 -0.68 -3.22
CA CYS A 174 2.47 0.37 -2.24
C CYS A 174 2.67 1.75 -2.85
N ILE A 175 1.61 2.57 -2.85
CA ILE A 175 1.63 3.94 -3.35
C ILE A 175 1.66 4.89 -2.16
N ASP A 176 2.74 5.66 -2.06
CA ASP A 176 2.92 6.68 -1.02
C ASP A 176 3.69 7.87 -1.60
N TRP A 177 3.50 9.06 -1.02
CA TRP A 177 4.27 10.24 -1.41
C TRP A 177 5.58 10.39 -0.61
N ASP A 178 5.71 9.73 0.54
CA ASP A 178 6.95 9.72 1.32
C ASP A 178 7.74 8.43 1.07
N ASP A 179 8.94 8.57 0.48
CA ASP A 179 9.85 7.46 0.19
C ASP A 179 10.30 6.70 1.45
N ASN A 180 10.21 7.33 2.63
CA ASN A 180 10.58 6.71 3.91
C ASN A 180 9.39 6.09 4.64
N ALA A 181 8.18 6.18 4.09
CA ALA A 181 6.99 5.65 4.75
C ALA A 181 6.93 4.12 4.71
N VAL A 182 7.70 3.46 3.85
CA VAL A 182 7.59 2.00 3.62
C VAL A 182 8.91 1.32 3.94
N SER A 183 8.83 0.24 4.73
CA SER A 183 9.99 -0.61 5.10
C SER A 183 10.69 -1.24 3.90
N THR A 184 9.92 -1.73 2.92
CA THR A 184 10.41 -2.41 1.72
C THR A 184 10.34 -1.48 0.53
N SER A 185 11.44 -0.79 0.24
CA SER A 185 11.51 0.21 -0.82
C SER A 185 11.14 -0.35 -2.20
N ARG A 186 11.51 -1.60 -2.53
CA ARG A 186 11.22 -2.24 -3.83
C ARG A 186 9.74 -2.37 -4.18
N ASN A 187 8.86 -2.38 -3.17
CA ASN A 187 7.41 -2.45 -3.36
C ASN A 187 6.74 -1.08 -3.38
N HIS A 188 7.51 -0.01 -3.16
CA HIS A 188 7.01 1.35 -3.11
C HIS A 188 7.15 2.04 -4.47
N LEU A 189 6.06 2.66 -4.90
CA LEU A 189 6.00 3.58 -6.03
C LEU A 189 5.70 4.98 -5.50
N GLY A 190 6.72 5.82 -5.48
CA GLY A 190 6.63 7.22 -5.05
C GLY A 190 5.79 8.05 -6.01
N LEU A 191 4.78 8.75 -5.48
CA LEU A 191 4.04 9.77 -6.22
C LEU A 191 4.34 11.15 -5.66
N LYS A 192 4.23 12.17 -6.52
CA LYS A 192 4.29 13.55 -6.07
C LYS A 192 3.16 13.81 -5.07
N ARG A 193 3.53 14.36 -3.91
CA ARG A 193 2.60 14.84 -2.89
C ARG A 193 1.59 15.81 -3.52
N TRP A 194 0.31 15.51 -3.37
CA TRP A 194 -0.76 16.36 -3.89
C TRP A 194 -0.97 17.58 -2.98
N ASP A 195 -1.13 18.74 -3.60
CA ASP A 195 -1.26 20.05 -2.96
C ASP A 195 -2.72 20.56 -2.94
N GLY A 196 -3.67 19.75 -3.41
CA GLY A 196 -5.07 20.15 -3.54
C GLY A 196 -5.45 20.72 -4.91
N ASN A 197 -4.56 20.75 -5.91
CA ASN A 197 -4.91 21.19 -7.26
C ASN A 197 -5.96 20.27 -7.93
N MET A 198 -7.07 20.85 -8.40
CA MET A 198 -8.17 20.12 -9.03
C MET A 198 -7.97 19.83 -10.53
N GLU A 199 -6.92 20.39 -11.14
CA GLU A 199 -6.54 20.08 -12.52
C GLU A 199 -5.57 18.88 -12.60
N ASP A 200 -5.19 18.29 -11.46
CA ASP A 200 -4.34 17.11 -11.38
C ASP A 200 -4.98 15.91 -12.08
N GLN A 201 -4.22 15.26 -12.98
CA GLN A 201 -4.66 14.06 -13.72
C GLN A 201 -3.88 12.80 -13.32
N SER A 202 -2.99 12.90 -12.35
CA SER A 202 -2.03 11.83 -12.03
C SER A 202 -2.71 10.53 -11.57
N LEU A 203 -3.85 10.58 -10.88
CA LEU A 203 -4.56 9.37 -10.45
C LEU A 203 -5.19 8.60 -11.61
N PHE A 204 -5.57 9.29 -12.70
CA PHE A 204 -6.04 8.60 -13.91
C PHE A 204 -4.90 7.81 -14.55
N GLU A 205 -3.72 8.43 -14.67
CA GLU A 205 -2.53 7.81 -15.21
C GLU A 205 -2.04 6.63 -14.36
N LEU A 206 -2.06 6.80 -13.03
CA LEU A 206 -1.78 5.72 -12.09
C LEU A 206 -2.75 4.55 -12.28
N GLY A 207 -4.05 4.83 -12.42
CA GLY A 207 -5.06 3.79 -12.66
C GLY A 207 -4.78 2.99 -13.93
N PHE A 208 -4.42 3.67 -15.02
CA PHE A 208 -4.01 2.98 -16.25
C PHE A 208 -2.73 2.16 -16.06
N MET A 209 -1.72 2.70 -15.40
CA MET A 209 -0.46 1.99 -15.12
C MET A 209 -0.69 0.70 -14.32
N LEU A 210 -1.42 0.79 -13.21
CA LEU A 210 -1.71 -0.34 -12.34
C LEU A 210 -2.53 -1.41 -13.09
N ARG A 211 -3.53 -0.99 -13.86
CA ARG A 211 -4.33 -1.90 -14.69
C ARG A 211 -3.47 -2.62 -15.73
N THR A 212 -2.58 -1.91 -16.43
CA THR A 212 -1.64 -2.53 -17.38
C THR A 212 -0.72 -3.55 -16.71
N ILE A 213 -0.20 -3.27 -15.51
CA ILE A 213 0.64 -4.21 -14.76
C ILE A 213 -0.15 -5.48 -14.44
N ALA A 214 -1.40 -5.35 -13.97
CA ALA A 214 -2.23 -6.50 -13.63
C ALA A 214 -2.63 -7.32 -14.86
N GLU A 215 -3.03 -6.65 -15.95
CA GLU A 215 -3.43 -7.30 -17.22
C GLU A 215 -2.27 -7.95 -17.96
N SER A 216 -1.05 -7.47 -17.75
CA SER A 216 0.17 -8.10 -18.30
C SER A 216 0.61 -9.33 -17.50
N GLU A 217 -0.11 -9.68 -16.43
CA GLU A 217 0.15 -10.85 -15.58
C GLU A 217 1.60 -10.93 -15.05
N VAL A 218 2.19 -9.78 -14.74
CA VAL A 218 3.59 -9.66 -14.28
C VAL A 218 3.84 -10.54 -13.05
N SER A 219 4.79 -11.48 -13.14
CA SER A 219 5.11 -12.42 -12.05
C SER A 219 5.63 -11.71 -10.79
N ASP A 220 6.59 -10.80 -10.92
CA ASP A 220 7.11 -9.95 -9.84
C ASP A 220 6.98 -8.47 -10.20
N VAL A 221 6.07 -7.78 -9.52
CA VAL A 221 5.81 -6.35 -9.76
C VAL A 221 7.02 -5.46 -9.44
N ARG A 222 7.92 -5.91 -8.57
CA ARG A 222 9.06 -5.12 -8.10
C ARG A 222 10.03 -4.78 -9.22
N GLU A 223 10.17 -5.64 -10.23
CA GLU A 223 11.02 -5.36 -11.40
C GLU A 223 10.49 -4.16 -12.20
N VAL A 224 9.16 -4.09 -12.36
CA VAL A 224 8.50 -2.99 -13.05
C VAL A 224 8.62 -1.70 -12.23
N LEU A 225 8.41 -1.78 -10.91
CA LEU A 225 8.55 -0.63 -10.02
C LEU A 225 10.00 -0.11 -9.97
N ASP A 226 10.98 -1.01 -9.89
CA ASP A 226 12.40 -0.67 -9.89
C ASP A 226 12.80 0.09 -11.17
N TYR A 227 12.26 -0.31 -12.33
CA TYR A 227 12.44 0.41 -13.60
C TYR A 227 11.84 1.82 -13.55
N TYR A 228 10.57 1.95 -13.16
CA TYR A 228 9.89 3.26 -13.17
C TYR A 228 10.40 4.22 -12.10
N ARG A 229 10.93 3.71 -10.98
CA ARG A 229 11.56 4.53 -9.93
C ARG A 229 12.89 5.15 -10.36
N SER A 230 13.51 4.67 -11.44
CA SER A 230 14.74 5.28 -11.98
C SER A 230 14.48 6.64 -12.66
N PHE A 231 13.22 6.99 -12.91
CA PHE A 231 12.81 8.25 -13.51
C PHE A 231 12.32 9.24 -12.46
N ASP A 232 12.50 10.54 -12.72
CA ASP A 232 12.01 11.60 -11.82
C ASP A 232 10.49 11.60 -11.66
N ASP A 233 9.77 11.30 -12.75
CA ASP A 233 8.32 11.13 -12.77
C ASP A 233 7.97 9.75 -13.38
N PRO A 234 7.65 8.76 -12.52
CA PRO A 234 7.27 7.42 -12.95
C PRO A 234 6.07 7.40 -13.90
N LEU A 235 5.08 8.28 -13.69
CA LEU A 235 3.84 8.31 -14.47
C LEU A 235 4.07 8.92 -15.85
N ALA A 236 4.88 9.98 -15.93
CA ALA A 236 5.28 10.56 -17.22
C ALA A 236 6.09 9.55 -18.05
N ALA A 237 7.01 8.81 -17.43
CA ALA A 237 7.77 7.75 -18.08
C ALA A 237 6.86 6.62 -18.59
N PHE A 238 5.87 6.22 -17.80
CA PHE A 238 4.86 5.24 -18.22
C PHE A 238 4.07 5.73 -19.43
N ARG A 239 3.58 6.97 -19.41
CA ARG A 239 2.83 7.58 -20.52
C ARG A 239 3.62 7.58 -21.82
N GLU A 240 4.90 7.95 -21.75
CA GLU A 240 5.78 7.95 -22.92
C GLU A 240 6.06 6.54 -23.45
N ASN A 241 6.23 5.55 -22.56
CA ASN A 241 6.40 4.15 -22.96
C ASN A 241 5.14 3.60 -23.64
N GLN A 242 3.95 3.94 -23.14
CA GLN A 242 2.68 3.60 -23.79
C GLN A 242 2.56 4.22 -25.19
N ARG A 243 2.92 5.49 -25.34
CA ARG A 243 2.93 6.17 -26.65
C ARG A 243 3.85 5.48 -27.64
N LYS A 244 5.09 5.16 -27.23
CA LYS A 244 6.06 4.43 -28.06
C LYS A 244 5.58 3.03 -28.44
N ALA A 245 4.97 2.30 -27.50
CA ALA A 245 4.43 0.98 -27.75
C ALA A 245 3.30 1.03 -28.80
N HIS A 246 2.38 1.98 -28.66
CA HIS A 246 1.29 2.17 -29.62
C HIS A 246 1.79 2.56 -31.02
N GLU A 247 2.74 3.48 -31.11
CA GLU A 247 3.37 3.87 -32.38
C GLU A 247 4.06 2.67 -33.06
N HIS A 248 4.76 1.84 -32.28
CA HIS A 248 5.41 0.64 -32.80
C HIS A 248 4.38 -0.38 -33.33
N GLU A 249 3.28 -0.58 -32.61
CA GLU A 249 2.18 -1.45 -33.02
C GLU A 249 1.53 -0.99 -34.32
N LEU A 250 1.28 0.32 -34.46
CA LEU A 250 0.75 0.91 -35.69
C LEU A 250 1.70 0.68 -36.87
N LEU A 251 3.01 0.90 -36.69
CA LEU A 251 4.02 0.67 -37.73
C LEU A 251 4.08 -0.81 -38.15
N LEU A 252 4.02 -1.75 -37.20
CA LEU A 252 3.97 -3.18 -37.49
C LEU A 252 2.70 -3.55 -38.25
N SER A 253 1.55 -2.98 -37.88
CA SER A 253 0.28 -3.21 -38.57
C SER A 253 0.32 -2.72 -40.02
N GLN A 254 0.91 -1.54 -40.27
CA GLN A 254 1.08 -0.96 -41.61
C GLN A 254 2.03 -1.79 -42.46
N LYS A 255 3.17 -2.24 -41.90
CA LYS A 255 4.11 -3.14 -42.60
C LYS A 255 3.42 -4.46 -42.98
N THR A 256 2.69 -5.06 -42.04
CA THR A 256 1.94 -6.31 -42.28
C THR A 256 0.86 -6.13 -43.36
N GLN A 257 0.18 -4.98 -43.38
CA GLN A 257 -0.80 -4.65 -44.43
C GLN A 257 -0.14 -4.43 -45.79
N ALA A 258 0.98 -3.72 -45.85
CA ALA A 258 1.75 -3.50 -47.07
C ALA A 258 2.29 -4.82 -47.65
N GLU A 259 2.81 -5.72 -46.80
CA GLU A 259 3.24 -7.06 -47.21
C GLU A 259 2.06 -7.91 -47.73
N LYS A 260 0.90 -7.86 -47.06
CA LYS A 260 -0.31 -8.53 -47.55
C LYS A 260 -0.76 -7.97 -48.89
N GLN A 261 -0.65 -6.66 -49.11
CA GLN A 261 -0.99 -6.03 -50.39
C GLN A 261 0.02 -6.39 -51.48
N TYR A 262 1.32 -6.35 -51.19
CA TYR A 262 2.37 -6.79 -52.09
C TYR A 262 2.20 -8.25 -52.50
N ASN A 263 1.95 -9.15 -51.54
CA ASN A 263 1.74 -10.57 -51.80
C ASN A 263 0.46 -10.84 -52.61
N LYS A 264 -0.62 -10.07 -52.41
CA LYS A 264 -1.82 -10.14 -53.26
C LYS A 264 -1.55 -9.70 -54.71
N VAL A 265 -0.73 -8.68 -54.90
CA VAL A 265 -0.31 -8.23 -56.24
C VAL A 265 0.61 -9.28 -56.87
N ALA A 266 1.55 -9.85 -56.12
CA ALA A 266 2.45 -10.90 -56.62
C ALA A 266 1.69 -12.18 -57.02
N THR A 267 0.66 -12.60 -56.27
CA THR A 267 -0.18 -13.75 -56.64
C THR A 267 -1.14 -13.44 -57.80
N SER A 268 -1.57 -12.19 -58.01
CA SER A 268 -2.34 -11.83 -59.21
C SER A 268 -1.47 -11.77 -60.47
N TRP A 269 -0.15 -11.61 -60.30
CA TRP A 269 0.84 -11.54 -61.37
C TRP A 269 1.45 -12.89 -61.76
N THR A 270 1.05 -14.01 -61.14
CA THR A 270 1.43 -15.33 -61.66
C THR A 270 0.89 -15.49 -63.08
N PRO A 271 1.75 -15.62 -64.11
CA PRO A 271 1.29 -15.67 -65.49
C PRO A 271 0.44 -16.92 -65.70
N SER A 272 -0.72 -16.77 -66.33
CA SER A 272 -1.60 -17.86 -66.75
C SER A 272 -0.98 -18.82 -67.80
N PHE A 273 0.30 -18.65 -68.11
CA PHE A 273 1.06 -19.42 -69.09
C PHE A 273 1.27 -20.90 -68.74
N LEU A 274 1.02 -21.32 -67.50
CA LEU A 274 1.07 -22.73 -67.10
C LEU A 274 -0.30 -23.42 -67.00
N ARG A 275 -1.41 -22.73 -67.33
CA ARG A 275 -2.75 -23.33 -67.32
C ARG A 275 -3.20 -23.73 -68.73
N ARG A 276 -2.39 -24.55 -69.41
CA ARG A 276 -2.78 -25.28 -70.64
C ARG A 276 -2.07 -26.62 -70.74
N ARG A 277 -2.72 -27.67 -70.22
CA ARG A 277 -3.04 -28.90 -70.96
C ARG A 277 -4.06 -29.71 -70.16
#